data_AF-A0A9P1KKQ7-F1
#
_entry.id   AF-A0A9P1KKQ7-F1
#
_cell.length_a   1.000
_cell.length_b   1.000
_cell.length_c   1.000
_cell.angle_alpha   90.00
_cell.angle_beta   90.00
_cell.angle_gamma   90.00
#
_symmetry.space_group_name_H-M   'P 1'
#
loop_
_entity.id
_entity.type
_entity.pdbx_description
1 polymer ?
#
loop_
_entity_poly.entity_id
_entity_poly.type
_entity_poly.pdbx_seq_one_letter_code
_entity_poly.pdbx_strand_id
1 'polypeptide(L)'
;MEIIKLKIRADGEGKVILQVPQDLANQELEIAVIYQSASPPSATQTPDELGWPPGFFEQTAGCLADEPLVRYDPGEYQVREEIE
;
A
#
# COMPACT_ATOMS: atom_id res chain seq x y z
N MET A 1 -25.30 4.36 8.40
CA MET A 1 -23.91 4.50 8.86
C MET A 1 -23.22 5.44 7.91
N GLU A 2 -23.03 6.68 8.32
CA GLU A 2 -22.35 7.72 7.53
C GLU A 2 -20.87 7.75 7.96
N ILE A 3 -19.93 7.70 7.02
CA ILE A 3 -18.49 7.68 7.31
C ILE A 3 -17.90 9.02 6.91
N ILE A 4 -17.50 9.83 7.91
CA ILE A 4 -16.82 11.10 7.67
C ILE A 4 -15.31 10.85 7.61
N LYS A 5 -14.70 11.02 6.43
CA LYS A 5 -13.24 10.93 6.25
C LYS A 5 -12.59 12.28 6.47
N LEU A 6 -11.87 12.45 7.59
CA LEU A 6 -11.11 13.67 7.89
C LEU A 6 -9.61 13.43 7.78
N LYS A 7 -8.89 14.37 7.14
CA LYS A 7 -7.43 14.46 7.23
C LYS A 7 -7.08 15.53 8.26
N ILE A 8 -6.61 15.11 9.43
CA ILE A 8 -6.17 16.02 10.50
C ILE A 8 -4.72 15.70 10.87
N ARG A 9 -3.94 16.75 11.14
CA ARG A 9 -2.58 16.64 11.68
C ARG A 9 -2.64 16.79 13.21
N ALA A 10 -1.96 15.90 13.92
CA ALA A 10 -1.77 16.02 15.36
C ALA A 10 -0.89 17.24 15.68
N ASP A 11 -1.21 17.97 16.75
CA ASP A 11 -0.41 19.11 17.20
C ASP A 11 0.94 18.68 17.81
N GLY A 12 1.75 19.66 18.24
CA GLY A 12 3.07 19.40 18.84
C GLY A 12 3.03 18.61 20.15
N GLU A 13 1.84 18.45 20.76
CA GLU A 13 1.60 17.63 21.94
C GLU A 13 1.00 16.26 21.58
N GLY A 14 0.75 15.98 20.30
CA GLY A 14 0.16 14.73 19.82
C GLY A 14 -1.36 14.66 19.89
N LYS A 15 -2.06 15.79 20.06
CA LYS A 15 -3.53 15.82 20.19
C LYS A 15 -4.19 16.08 18.84
N VAL A 16 -5.37 15.51 18.65
CA VAL A 16 -6.27 15.71 17.50
C VAL A 16 -7.60 16.23 18.01
N ILE A 17 -8.02 17.40 17.53
CA ILE A 17 -9.30 18.02 17.92
C ILE A 17 -10.29 17.80 16.78
N LEU A 18 -11.34 17.02 17.04
CA LEU A 18 -12.44 16.81 16.10
C LEU A 18 -13.54 17.84 16.38
N GLN A 19 -13.81 18.72 15.42
CA GLN A 19 -14.94 19.66 15.47
C GLN A 19 -16.08 19.10 14.63
N VAL A 20 -17.24 18.89 15.25
CA VAL A 20 -18.46 18.48 14.56
C VAL A 20 -19.27 19.72 14.12
N PRO A 21 -20.01 19.65 13.01
CA PRO A 21 -20.94 20.70 12.60
C PRO A 21 -21.96 21.06 13.68
N GLN A 22 -22.39 22.33 13.71
CA GLN A 22 -23.31 22.84 14.74
C GLN A 22 -24.68 22.15 14.71
N ASP A 23 -25.11 21.67 13.56
CA ASP A 23 -26.32 20.88 13.39
C ASP A 23 -26.32 19.56 14.19
N LEU A 24 -25.13 19.04 14.55
CA LEU A 24 -24.97 17.84 15.39
C LEU A 24 -24.85 18.15 16.89
N ALA A 25 -24.99 19.42 17.30
CA ALA A 25 -24.86 19.80 18.70
C ALA A 25 -25.91 19.13 19.60
N ASN A 26 -25.47 18.68 20.79
CA ASN A 26 -26.29 17.98 21.79
C ASN A 26 -26.89 16.64 21.34
N GLN A 27 -26.40 16.06 20.24
CA GLN A 27 -26.79 14.72 19.79
C GLN A 27 -25.79 13.67 20.29
N GLU A 28 -26.27 12.46 20.53
CA GLU A 28 -25.39 11.31 20.82
C GLU A 28 -24.77 10.81 19.51
N LEU A 29 -23.43 10.77 19.45
CA LEU A 29 -22.68 10.41 18.25
C LEU A 29 -21.80 9.20 18.53
N GLU A 30 -21.92 8.15 17.72
CA GLU A 30 -20.99 7.03 17.68
C GLU A 30 -19.89 7.34 16.65
N ILE A 31 -18.62 7.39 17.09
CA ILE A 31 -17.48 7.79 16.25
C ILE A 31 -16.45 6.67 16.24
N ALA A 32 -16.13 6.15 15.06
CA ALA A 32 -15.03 5.20 14.84
C ALA A 32 -13.82 5.94 14.25
N VAL A 33 -12.69 5.92 14.96
CA VAL A 33 -11.44 6.55 14.51
C VAL A 33 -10.48 5.48 13.99
N ILE A 34 -10.16 5.55 12.71
CA ILE A 34 -9.12 4.74 12.08
C ILE A 34 -7.96 5.67 11.73
N TYR A 35 -6.79 5.44 12.32
CA TYR A 35 -5.58 6.20 12.02
C TYR A 35 -4.56 5.33 11.29
N GLN A 36 -3.84 5.96 10.36
CA GLN A 36 -2.65 5.40 9.73
C GLN A 36 -1.56 6.45 9.91
N SER A 37 -0.39 6.03 10.39
CA SER A 37 0.76 6.92 10.39
C SER A 37 1.10 7.24 8.94
N ALA A 38 0.85 8.48 8.52
CA ALA A 38 1.48 9.04 7.34
C ALA A 38 2.93 9.35 7.69
N SER A 39 3.70 8.33 8.06
CA SER A 39 5.14 8.44 7.90
C SER A 39 5.34 8.77 6.42
N PRO A 40 6.19 9.74 6.04
CA PRO A 40 6.68 9.75 4.67
C PRO A 40 7.13 8.31 4.37
N PRO A 41 6.86 7.76 3.17
CA PRO A 41 7.39 6.44 2.82
C PRO A 41 8.84 6.47 3.25
N SER A 42 9.20 5.58 4.18
CA SER A 42 10.51 5.49 4.81
C SER A 42 11.52 5.84 3.75
N ALA A 43 12.30 6.91 3.95
CA ALA A 43 13.20 7.51 2.97
C ALA A 43 13.59 6.44 1.96
N THR A 44 13.03 6.53 0.74
CA THR A 44 12.93 5.40 -0.18
C THR A 44 14.27 4.69 -0.21
N GLN A 45 14.33 3.53 0.43
CA GLN A 45 15.60 2.83 0.60
C GLN A 45 16.20 2.70 -0.79
N THR A 46 17.45 3.11 -0.92
CA THR A 46 18.14 3.01 -2.19
C THR A 46 18.14 1.53 -2.63
N PRO A 47 18.15 1.26 -3.94
CA PRO A 47 18.30 -0.10 -4.45
C PRO A 47 19.43 -0.89 -3.75
N ASP A 48 20.54 -0.23 -3.44
CA ASP A 48 21.68 -0.81 -2.73
C ASP A 48 21.33 -1.24 -1.28
N GLU A 49 20.62 -0.39 -0.53
CA GLU A 49 20.11 -0.71 0.81
C GLU A 49 19.10 -1.86 0.83
N LEU A 50 18.45 -2.11 -0.31
CA LEU A 50 17.53 -3.22 -0.52
C LEU A 50 18.24 -4.49 -1.05
N GLY A 51 19.58 -4.46 -1.19
CA GLY A 51 20.41 -5.59 -1.62
C GLY A 51 20.49 -5.77 -3.14
N TRP A 52 20.03 -4.79 -3.93
CA TRP A 52 20.16 -4.84 -5.39
C TRP A 52 21.57 -4.42 -5.82
N PRO A 53 22.15 -5.09 -6.83
CA PRO A 53 23.41 -4.64 -7.39
C PRO A 53 23.25 -3.25 -8.04
N PRO A 54 24.33 -2.45 -8.06
CA PRO A 54 24.29 -1.09 -8.61
C PRO A 54 23.85 -1.10 -10.08
N GLY A 55 22.91 -0.22 -10.44
CA GLY A 55 22.37 -0.09 -11.79
C GLY A 55 21.48 -1.26 -12.25
N PHE A 56 21.02 -2.12 -11.35
CA PHE A 56 20.15 -3.26 -11.69
C PHE A 56 18.88 -2.81 -12.43
N PHE A 57 18.18 -1.79 -11.93
CA PHE A 57 16.92 -1.34 -12.52
C PHE A 57 17.14 -0.64 -13.87
N GLU A 58 18.19 0.15 -14.00
CA GLU A 58 18.56 0.83 -15.26
C GLU A 58 18.91 -0.16 -16.37
N GLN A 59 19.44 -1.34 -16.02
CA GLN A 59 19.81 -2.39 -16.98
C GLN A 59 18.66 -3.35 -17.28
N THR A 60 17.69 -3.53 -16.38
CA THR A 60 16.64 -4.55 -16.51
C THR A 60 15.26 -3.97 -16.83
N ALA A 61 14.97 -2.74 -16.42
CA ALA A 61 13.68 -2.12 -16.71
C ALA A 61 13.53 -1.89 -18.21
N GLY A 62 12.60 -2.61 -18.83
CA GLY A 62 12.33 -2.51 -20.27
C GLY A 62 13.29 -3.28 -21.17
N CYS A 63 14.18 -4.13 -20.63
CA CYS A 63 15.09 -4.94 -21.46
C CYS A 63 14.37 -5.97 -22.35
N LEU A 64 13.10 -6.24 -22.08
CA LEU A 64 12.21 -7.11 -22.86
C LEU A 64 11.05 -6.33 -23.50
N ALA A 65 11.20 -5.01 -23.70
CA ALA A 65 10.14 -4.18 -24.29
C ALA A 65 9.94 -4.44 -25.79
N ASP A 66 11.01 -4.82 -26.51
CA ASP A 66 11.01 -5.03 -27.96
C ASP A 66 10.61 -6.45 -28.39
N GLU A 67 10.54 -7.40 -27.45
CA GLU A 67 10.19 -8.79 -27.72
C GLU A 67 8.85 -9.14 -27.06
N PRO A 68 7.80 -9.49 -27.83
CA PRO A 68 6.58 -9.99 -27.22
C PRO A 68 6.91 -11.27 -26.45
N LEU A 69 6.58 -11.31 -25.16
CA LEU A 69 6.74 -12.50 -24.34
C LEU A 69 5.89 -13.63 -24.94
N VAL A 70 6.55 -14.57 -25.62
CA VAL A 70 5.89 -15.75 -26.20
C VAL A 70 5.69 -16.78 -25.10
N ARG A 71 4.44 -17.12 -24.83
CA ARG A 71 4.10 -18.26 -23.99
C ARG A 71 4.18 -19.52 -24.84
N TYR A 72 5.21 -20.33 -24.63
CA TYR A 72 5.34 -21.64 -25.26
C TYR A 72 4.23 -22.59 -24.78
N ASP A 73 3.99 -23.64 -25.56
CA ASP A 73 3.05 -24.69 -25.18
C ASP A 73 3.44 -25.27 -23.81
N PRO A 74 2.50 -25.33 -22.84
CA PRO A 74 2.79 -25.74 -21.48
C PRO A 74 3.16 -27.22 -21.34
N GLY A 75 3.10 -28.00 -22.42
CA GLY A 75 3.36 -29.44 -22.41
C GLY A 75 2.29 -30.22 -21.66
N GLU A 76 2.53 -31.51 -21.50
CA GLU A 76 1.65 -32.42 -20.76
C GLU A 76 1.77 -32.16 -19.25
N TYR A 77 0.64 -32.17 -18.55
CA TYR A 77 0.63 -32.08 -17.09
C TYR A 77 1.30 -33.31 -16.47
N GLN A 78 2.05 -33.09 -15.39
CA GLN A 78 2.52 -34.19 -14.55
C GLN A 78 1.33 -34.86 -13.86
N VAL A 79 1.27 -36.20 -13.93
CA VAL A 79 0.32 -37.00 -13.15
C VAL A 79 0.75 -36.95 -11.69
N ARG A 80 -0.13 -36.44 -10.81
CA ARG A 80 0.08 -36.45 -9.35
C ARG A 80 -0.16 -37.86 -8.80
N GLU A 81 0.48 -38.17 -7.69
CA GLU A 81 0.21 -39.40 -6.94
C GLU A 81 -1.24 -39.43 -6.42
N GLU A 82 -1.79 -40.64 -6.27
CA GLU A 82 -3.12 -40.82 -5.68
C GLU A 82 -3.08 -40.40 -4.20
N ILE A 83 -4.16 -39.74 -3.77
CA ILE A 83 -4.39 -39.39 -2.37
C ILE A 83 -4.82 -40.66 -1.62
N GLU A 84 -4.04 -41.07 -0.62
CA GLU A 84 -4.38 -42.14 0.34
C GLU A 84 -5.46 -41.71 1.36
#